data_AF-A0A822B0T7-F1
#
_entry.id   AF-A0A822B0T7-F1
#
_cell.length_a   1.000
_cell.length_b   1.000
_cell.length_c   1.000
_cell.angle_alpha   90.00
_cell.angle_beta   90.00
_cell.angle_gamma   90.00
#
_symmetry.space_group_name_H-M   'P 1'
#
loop_
_entity.id
_entity.type
_entity.pdbx_description
1 polymer ?
#
loop_
_entity_poly.entity_id
_entity_poly.type
_entity_poly.pdbx_seq_one_letter_code
_entity_poly.pdbx_strand_id
1 'polypeptide(L)'
;PHVNYLYSDLCDGLIILQLYDIIRPNTVDWSKIYKTFNAIKERFQKLNNCNFAVDYAVEPLHFKMTGIGGPDILEGNKTLTLGLVWQIMRAYTLSILQKLAQSTTPIADKDIINWANQKVKLHVFCS
;
A
#
# COMPACT_ATOMS: atom_id res chain seq x y z
N PRO A 1 12.64 13.12 -6.31
CA PRO A 1 12.12 12.54 -7.57
C PRO A 1 10.71 13.08 -7.85
N HIS A 2 10.58 13.92 -8.88
CA HIS A 2 9.29 14.45 -9.31
C HIS A 2 8.56 13.38 -10.12
N VAL A 3 7.37 12.96 -9.67
CA VAL A 3 6.54 11.98 -10.40
C VAL A 3 5.86 12.71 -11.55
N ASN A 4 6.35 12.51 -12.78
CA ASN A 4 5.79 13.17 -13.98
C ASN A 4 4.70 12.31 -14.64
N TYR A 5 4.76 10.98 -14.48
CA TYR A 5 3.72 10.04 -14.95
C TYR A 5 3.55 8.92 -13.93
N LEU A 6 2.50 9.04 -13.10
CA LEU A 6 2.21 8.09 -12.02
C LEU A 6 2.21 6.64 -12.53
N TYR A 7 1.68 6.38 -13.73
CA TYR A 7 1.53 5.03 -14.25
C TYR A 7 2.83 4.41 -14.81
N SER A 8 3.71 5.19 -15.45
CA SER A 8 4.99 4.65 -15.92
C SER A 8 5.95 4.39 -14.78
N ASP A 9 5.91 5.25 -13.76
CA ASP A 9 6.85 5.20 -12.64
C ASP A 9 6.46 4.11 -11.62
N LEU A 10 5.20 3.64 -11.65
CA LEU A 10 4.73 2.51 -10.86
C LEU A 10 5.14 1.15 -11.44
N CYS A 11 5.43 1.04 -12.75
CA CYS A 11 5.81 -0.23 -13.40
C CYS A 11 7.15 -0.79 -12.91
N ASP A 12 7.99 0.05 -12.30
CA ASP A 12 9.30 -0.34 -11.77
C ASP A 12 9.20 -0.97 -10.36
N GLY A 13 8.00 -0.97 -9.76
CA GLY A 13 7.71 -1.49 -8.41
C GLY A 13 8.29 -0.65 -7.27
N LEU A 14 9.26 0.23 -7.54
CA LEU A 14 10.01 0.96 -6.52
C LEU A 14 9.14 1.95 -5.74
N ILE A 15 8.27 2.70 -6.42
CA ILE A 15 7.36 3.67 -5.79
C ILE A 15 6.36 2.94 -4.88
N ILE A 16 5.85 1.78 -5.32
CA ILE A 16 4.91 0.97 -4.53
C ILE A 16 5.57 0.54 -3.22
N LEU A 17 6.80 0.03 -3.30
CA LEU A 17 7.58 -0.37 -2.12
C LEU A 17 7.88 0.81 -1.19
N GLN A 18 8.16 2.00 -1.72
CA GLN A 18 8.33 3.21 -0.90
C GLN A 18 7.05 3.58 -0.16
N LEU A 19 5.89 3.48 -0.82
CA LEU A 19 4.59 3.74 -0.20
C LEU A 19 4.30 2.76 0.94
N TYR A 20 4.66 1.48 0.79
CA TYR A 20 4.52 0.51 1.88
C TYR A 20 5.32 0.88 3.11
N ASP A 21 6.56 1.33 2.93
CA ASP A 21 7.42 1.74 4.06
C ASP A 21 6.90 3.03 4.74
N ILE A 22 6.22 3.91 4.00
CA ILE A 22 5.53 5.09 4.57
C ILE A 22 4.31 4.68 5.41
N ILE A 23 3.52 3.71 4.92
CA ILE A 23 2.32 3.22 5.61
C ILE A 23 2.72 2.48 6.88
N ARG A 24 3.71 1.58 6.77
CA ARG A 24 4.23 0.77 7.87
C ARG A 24 5.76 0.78 7.82
N PRO A 25 6.42 1.54 8.72
CA PRO A 25 7.88 1.67 8.69
C PRO A 25 8.58 0.34 8.95
N ASN A 26 9.70 0.12 8.26
CA ASN A 26 10.53 -1.10 8.28
C ASN A 26 9.82 -2.34 7.68
N THR A 27 8.89 -2.13 6.76
CA THR A 27 8.22 -3.25 6.07
C THR A 27 9.09 -3.83 4.96
N VAL A 28 9.76 -2.95 4.19
CA VAL A 28 10.49 -3.35 3.00
C VAL A 28 11.96 -3.57 3.32
N ASP A 29 12.49 -4.73 2.93
CA ASP A 29 13.92 -5.00 2.98
C ASP A 29 14.61 -4.40 1.77
N TRP A 30 15.05 -3.14 1.91
CA TRP A 30 15.71 -2.38 0.86
C TRP A 30 17.02 -2.99 0.35
N SER A 31 17.60 -4.01 1.03
CA SER A 31 18.79 -4.71 0.56
C SER A 31 18.51 -5.63 -0.64
N LYS A 32 17.26 -6.09 -0.78
CA LYS A 32 16.81 -7.00 -1.85
C LYS A 32 16.24 -6.28 -3.07
N ILE A 33 16.00 -4.97 -2.96
CA ILE A 33 15.32 -4.16 -3.98
C ILE A 33 16.34 -3.51 -4.93
N TYR A 34 16.11 -3.67 -6.23
CA TYR A 34 16.93 -3.02 -7.25
C TYR A 34 16.55 -1.55 -7.40
N LYS A 35 17.46 -0.64 -7.03
CA LYS A 35 17.28 0.83 -7.17
C LYS A 35 17.88 1.41 -8.45
N THR A 36 18.91 0.74 -8.98
CA THR A 36 19.58 1.12 -10.21
C THR A 36 19.45 -0.02 -11.20
N PHE A 37 18.93 0.28 -12.39
CA PHE A 37 18.69 -0.72 -13.42
C PHE A 37 19.84 -0.75 -14.41
N ASN A 38 20.27 -1.95 -14.77
CA ASN A 38 21.21 -2.17 -15.88
C ASN A 38 20.40 -2.38 -17.15
N ALA A 39 20.67 -1.63 -18.22
CA ALA A 39 19.92 -1.69 -19.48
C ALA A 39 19.71 -3.12 -20.04
N ILE A 40 20.65 -4.05 -19.80
CA ILE A 40 20.56 -5.43 -20.27
C ILE A 40 19.62 -6.28 -19.39
N LYS A 41 19.52 -5.96 -18.09
CA LYS A 41 18.77 -6.73 -17.08
C LYS A 41 17.55 -5.98 -16.53
N GLU A 42 17.26 -4.81 -17.08
CA GLU A 42 16.27 -3.87 -16.56
C GLU A 42 14.91 -4.54 -16.35
N ARG A 43 14.40 -5.23 -17.38
CA ARG A 43 13.11 -5.93 -17.31
C ARG A 43 13.05 -6.98 -16.19
N PHE A 44 14.12 -7.75 -16.01
CA PHE A 44 14.20 -8.77 -14.96
C PHE A 44 14.29 -8.14 -13.57
N GLN A 45 15.06 -7.07 -13.42
CA GLN A 45 15.19 -6.34 -12.16
C GLN A 45 13.86 -5.70 -11.74
N LYS A 46 13.15 -5.06 -12.68
CA LYS A 46 11.81 -4.51 -12.47
C LYS A 46 10.80 -5.60 -12.13
N LEU A 47 10.81 -6.73 -12.84
CA LEU A 47 9.95 -7.87 -12.52
C LEU A 47 10.16 -8.37 -11.09
N ASN A 48 11.40 -8.49 -10.63
CA ASN A 48 11.69 -8.88 -9.25
C ASN A 48 11.14 -7.86 -8.25
N ASN A 49 11.34 -6.57 -8.49
CA ASN A 49 10.77 -5.52 -7.63
C ASN A 49 9.23 -5.61 -7.58
N CYS A 50 8.58 -5.85 -8.71
CA CYS A 50 7.13 -6.03 -8.78
C CYS A 50 6.65 -7.28 -8.04
N ASN A 51 7.38 -8.39 -8.14
CA ASN A 51 7.07 -9.60 -7.35
C ASN A 51 7.16 -9.30 -5.85
N PHE A 52 8.24 -8.65 -5.39
CA PHE A 52 8.34 -8.23 -4.00
C PHE A 52 7.20 -7.28 -3.60
N ALA A 53 6.79 -6.36 -4.47
CA ALA A 53 5.65 -5.49 -4.19
C ALA A 53 4.36 -6.29 -3.95
N VAL A 54 4.11 -7.35 -4.73
CA VAL A 54 2.96 -8.24 -4.50
C VAL A 54 3.11 -8.99 -3.17
N ASP A 55 4.30 -9.55 -2.91
CA ASP A 55 4.55 -10.31 -1.68
C ASP A 55 4.32 -9.44 -0.44
N TYR A 56 4.88 -8.22 -0.41
CA TYR A 56 4.71 -7.27 0.69
C TYR A 56 3.26 -6.78 0.86
N ALA A 57 2.50 -6.69 -0.24
CA ALA A 57 1.09 -6.33 -0.19
C ALA A 57 0.27 -7.39 0.55
N VAL A 58 0.54 -8.67 0.30
CA VAL A 58 -0.14 -9.78 0.98
C VAL A 58 0.38 -9.94 2.41
N GLU A 59 1.70 -9.99 2.58
CA GLU A 59 2.38 -10.11 3.88
C GLU A 59 3.58 -9.16 3.93
N PRO A 60 3.61 -8.14 4.81
CA PRO A 60 2.88 -8.02 6.07
C PRO A 60 1.70 -7.02 6.06
N LEU A 61 1.26 -6.53 4.90
CA LEU A 61 0.20 -5.51 4.83
C LEU A 61 -1.23 -6.08 4.80
N HIS A 62 -1.39 -7.39 4.58
CA HIS A 62 -2.67 -8.11 4.56
C HIS A 62 -3.70 -7.51 3.58
N PHE A 63 -3.24 -7.02 2.42
CA PHE A 63 -4.15 -6.53 1.39
C PHE A 63 -4.88 -7.72 0.76
N LYS A 64 -6.18 -7.54 0.54
CA LYS A 64 -6.99 -8.53 -0.17
C LYS A 64 -6.73 -8.44 -1.66
N MET A 65 -5.64 -9.08 -2.09
CA MET A 65 -5.13 -9.06 -3.46
C MET A 65 -5.37 -10.42 -4.09
N THR A 66 -6.48 -10.58 -4.80
CA THR A 66 -6.80 -11.85 -5.49
C THR A 66 -6.49 -11.71 -6.98
N GLY A 67 -5.54 -12.50 -7.48
CA GLY A 67 -5.26 -12.65 -8.91
C GLY A 67 -4.38 -11.57 -9.55
N ILE A 68 -3.51 -10.89 -8.79
CA ILE A 68 -2.50 -9.96 -9.34
C ILE A 68 -1.10 -10.54 -9.12
N GLY A 69 -0.31 -10.65 -10.18
CA GLY A 69 1.11 -11.02 -10.12
C GLY A 69 2.05 -9.85 -10.42
N GLY A 70 3.34 -10.04 -10.15
CA GLY A 70 4.37 -9.06 -10.54
C GLY A 70 4.45 -8.76 -12.04
N PRO A 71 4.21 -9.73 -12.97
CA PRO A 71 4.12 -9.44 -14.40
C PRO A 71 3.02 -8.44 -14.75
N ASP A 72 1.85 -8.51 -14.11
CA ASP A 72 0.73 -7.60 -14.38
C ASP A 72 1.06 -6.14 -14.05
N ILE A 73 1.85 -5.94 -12.98
CA ILE A 73 2.34 -4.62 -12.57
C ILE A 73 3.41 -4.13 -13.55
N LEU A 74 4.34 -5.00 -13.95
CA LEU A 74 5.40 -4.66 -14.91
C LEU A 74 4.83 -4.26 -16.28
N GLU A 75 3.79 -4.95 -16.74
CA GLU A 75 3.11 -4.67 -18.00
C GLU A 75 2.18 -3.45 -17.92
N GLY A 76 1.95 -2.91 -16.71
CA GLY A 76 1.11 -1.73 -16.51
C GLY A 76 -0.37 -2.01 -16.76
N ASN A 77 -0.88 -3.18 -16.37
CA ASN A 77 -2.29 -3.50 -16.49
C ASN A 77 -3.13 -2.54 -15.66
N LYS A 78 -3.77 -1.57 -16.33
CA LYS A 78 -4.47 -0.44 -15.71
C LYS A 78 -5.45 -0.85 -14.62
N THR A 79 -6.22 -1.92 -14.82
CA THR A 79 -7.23 -2.38 -13.87
C THR A 79 -6.58 -2.90 -12.58
N LEU A 80 -5.53 -3.70 -12.73
CA LEU A 80 -4.86 -4.34 -11.59
C LEU A 80 -3.98 -3.32 -10.84
N THR A 81 -3.24 -2.47 -11.56
CA THR A 81 -2.47 -1.38 -10.97
C THR A 81 -3.37 -0.41 -10.20
N LEU A 82 -4.52 -0.03 -10.76
CA LEU A 82 -5.45 0.88 -10.07
C LEU A 82 -6.06 0.23 -8.81
N GLY A 83 -6.40 -1.06 -8.88
CA GLY A 83 -6.86 -1.82 -7.71
C GLY A 83 -5.84 -1.85 -6.58
N LEU A 84 -4.55 -2.01 -6.91
CA LEU A 84 -3.46 -1.97 -5.94
C LEU A 84 -3.29 -0.58 -5.32
N VAL A 85 -3.28 0.47 -6.15
CA VAL A 85 -3.18 1.86 -5.68
C VAL A 85 -4.34 2.22 -4.76
N TRP A 86 -5.55 1.76 -5.06
CA TRP A 86 -6.71 1.99 -4.18
C TRP A 86 -6.54 1.35 -2.80
N GLN A 87 -6.04 0.11 -2.73
CA GLN A 87 -5.77 -0.55 -1.45
C GLN A 87 -4.69 0.20 -0.65
N ILE A 88 -3.63 0.65 -1.32
CA ILE A 88 -2.56 1.48 -0.73
C ILE A 88 -3.13 2.76 -0.12
N MET A 89 -3.97 3.50 -0.88
CA MET A 89 -4.60 4.73 -0.40
C MET A 89 -5.51 4.48 0.81
N ARG A 90 -6.30 3.39 0.77
CA ARG A 90 -7.14 2.99 1.90
C ARG A 90 -6.30 2.68 3.14
N ALA A 91 -5.24 1.90 3.01
CA ALA A 91 -4.35 1.56 4.11
C ALA A 91 -3.60 2.77 4.69
N TYR A 92 -3.16 3.70 3.84
CA TYR A 92 -2.53 4.95 4.26
C TYR A 92 -3.49 5.85 5.07
N THR A 93 -4.73 5.98 4.62
CA THR A 93 -5.74 6.76 5.35
C THR A 93 -6.02 6.14 6.71
N LEU A 94 -6.15 4.82 6.78
CA LEU A 94 -6.33 4.09 8.03
C LEU A 94 -5.13 4.27 8.98
N SER A 95 -3.89 4.24 8.46
CA SER A 95 -2.70 4.43 9.30
C SER A 95 -2.58 5.85 9.86
N ILE A 96 -3.01 6.86 9.11
CA ILE A 96 -3.13 8.25 9.63
C ILE A 96 -4.18 8.32 10.74
N LEU A 97 -5.37 7.75 10.52
CA LEU A 97 -6.44 7.75 11.53
C LEU A 97 -5.99 7.06 12.82
N GLN A 98 -5.27 5.93 12.71
CA GLN A 98 -4.68 5.24 13.86
C GLN A 98 -3.66 6.12 14.62
N LYS A 99 -2.77 6.81 13.89
CA LYS A 99 -1.80 7.75 14.48
C LYS A 99 -2.50 8.90 15.22
N LEU A 100 -3.57 9.46 14.64
CA LEU A 100 -4.35 10.54 15.26
C LEU A 100 -5.15 10.07 16.48
N ALA A 101 -5.65 8.84 16.45
CA ALA A 101 -6.40 8.23 17.55
C ALA A 101 -5.52 7.87 18.77
N GLN A 102 -4.18 7.99 18.67
CA GLN A 102 -3.21 7.59 19.71
C GLN A 102 -3.45 6.17 20.25
N SER A 103 -4.07 5.31 19.45
CA SER A 103 -4.45 3.95 19.85
C SER A 103 -3.30 3.01 19.52
N THR A 104 -2.81 2.28 20.53
CA THR A 104 -1.75 1.28 20.40
C THR A 104 -2.21 -0.03 19.76
N THR A 105 -3.52 -0.21 19.56
CA THR A 105 -4.12 -1.38 18.94
C THR A 105 -4.46 -1.10 17.47
N PRO A 106 -4.19 -2.02 16.53
CA PRO A 106 -4.58 -1.85 15.14
C PRO A 106 -6.11 -1.73 15.05
N ILE A 107 -6.59 -0.51 14.81
CA ILE A 107 -8.02 -0.21 14.72
C ILE A 107 -8.55 -0.94 13.49
N ALA A 108 -9.40 -1.95 13.70
CA ALA A 108 -10.12 -2.61 12.61
C ALA A 108 -11.32 -1.75 12.21
N ASP A 109 -11.82 -1.91 10.97
CA ASP A 109 -13.01 -1.18 10.48
C ASP A 109 -14.20 -1.27 11.44
N LYS A 110 -14.34 -2.40 12.16
CA LYS A 110 -15.38 -2.62 13.18
C LYS A 110 -15.26 -1.68 14.37
N ASP A 111 -14.04 -1.33 14.78
CA ASP A 111 -13.78 -0.46 15.92
C ASP A 111 -14.11 1.00 15.56
N ILE A 112 -13.84 1.40 14.32
CA ILE A 112 -14.22 2.71 13.78
C ILE A 112 -15.74 2.87 13.77
N ILE A 113 -16.46 1.85 13.28
CA ILE A 113 -17.93 1.83 13.24
C ILE A 113 -18.50 1.91 14.66
N ASN A 114 -17.94 1.15 15.60
CA ASN A 114 -18.38 1.16 17.00
C ASN A 114 -18.12 2.50 17.69
N TRP A 115 -16.96 3.12 17.46
CA TRP A 115 -16.65 4.44 18.00
C TRP A 115 -17.58 5.52 17.44
N ALA A 116 -17.82 5.54 16.13
CA ALA A 116 -18.72 6.49 15.50
C ALA A 116 -20.15 6.37 16.06
N ASN A 117 -20.63 5.13 16.23
CA ASN A 117 -21.93 4.86 16.81
C ASN A 117 -22.02 5.26 18.30
N GLN A 118 -20.95 5.12 19.08
CA GLN A 118 -20.92 5.59 20.47
C GLN A 118 -20.93 7.13 20.56
N LYS A 119 -20.20 7.82 19.67
CA LYS A 119 -20.16 9.29 19.63
C LYS A 119 -21.53 9.89 19.30
N VAL A 120 -22.28 9.28 18.37
CA VAL A 120 -23.65 9.70 18.03
C VAL A 120 -24.62 9.44 19.18
N LYS A 121 -24.53 8.28 19.86
CA LYS A 121 -25.37 7.99 21.02
C LYS A 121 -25.17 8.99 22.16
N LEU A 122 -23.92 9.38 22.44
CA LEU A 122 -23.61 10.39 23.47
C LEU A 122 -24.27 11.75 23.18
N HIS A 123 -24.45 12.10 21.91
CA HIS A 123 -25.07 13.38 21.53
C HIS A 123 -26.60 13.39 21.61
N VAL A 124 -27.25 12.22 21.61
CA VAL A 124 -28.72 12.09 21.72
C VAL A 124 -29.21 12.14 23.17
N PHE A 125 -28.37 11.82 24.15
CA PHE A 125 -28.71 11.87 25.58
C PHE A 125 -28.47 13.23 26.25
N CYS A 126 -27.99 14.23 25.52
CA CYS A 126 -27.73 15.58 26.03
C CYS A 126 -28.68 16.63 25.43
N SER A 127 -29.86 16.21 24.96
CA SER A 127 -30.94 17.07 24.47
C SER A 127 -32.25 16.74 25.18
#